data_AF-A0A1A9X4N7-F1
#
_entry.id   AF-A0A1A9X4N7-F1
#
_cell.length_a   1.000
_cell.length_b   1.000
_cell.length_c   1.000
_cell.angle_alpha   90.00
_cell.angle_beta   90.00
_cell.angle_gamma   90.00
#
_symmetry.space_group_name_H-M   'P 1'
#
loop_
_entity.id
_entity.type
_entity.pdbx_description
1 polymer ?
#
loop_
_entity_poly.entity_id
_entity_poly.type
_entity_poly.pdbx_seq_one_letter_code
_entity_poly.pdbx_strand_id
1 'polypeptide(L)'
;MHSLFVKELFIWPRFHVTVQSSFKPFEAQLVELHVPLSEKMISKQTNILDLMNYLVHEIKRINRTVDLEVITIENYVTKKSHTILQIQLDCIWYQLNSQTKLIVAD
;
A
#
# COMPACT_ATOMS: atom_id res chain seq x y z
N MET A 1 -6.28 -4.46 22.93
CA MET A 1 -5.95 -3.88 24.26
C MET A 1 -5.64 -4.91 25.33
N HIS A 2 -6.16 -6.14 25.24
CA HIS A 2 -5.85 -7.21 26.21
C HIS A 2 -4.33 -7.44 26.38
N SER A 3 -3.56 -7.39 25.29
CA SER A 3 -2.09 -7.49 25.32
C SER A 3 -1.38 -6.27 25.91
N LEU A 4 -2.07 -5.13 26.01
CA LEU A 4 -1.57 -3.87 26.58
C LEU A 4 -2.13 -3.61 27.99
N PHE A 5 -3.02 -4.49 28.49
CA PHE A 5 -3.67 -4.43 29.80
C PHE A 5 -4.31 -3.07 30.18
N VAL A 6 -4.68 -2.27 29.19
CA VAL A 6 -5.38 -0.98 29.37
C VAL A 6 -6.89 -1.16 29.36
N LYS A 7 -7.57 -0.44 30.26
CA LYS A 7 -9.02 -0.50 30.46
C LYS A 7 -9.80 0.42 29.51
N GLU A 8 -9.23 1.58 29.19
CA GLU A 8 -9.88 2.62 28.38
C GLU A 8 -9.02 3.00 27.19
N LEU A 9 -9.68 3.28 26.06
CA LEU A 9 -9.05 3.71 24.81
C LEU A 9 -9.59 5.08 24.43
N PHE A 10 -8.69 6.06 24.34
CA PHE A 10 -9.01 7.38 23.83
C PHE A 10 -8.41 7.52 22.43
N ILE A 11 -9.26 7.70 21.42
CA ILE A 11 -8.85 7.92 20.04
C ILE A 11 -9.15 9.37 19.67
N TRP A 12 -8.12 10.10 19.25
CA TRP A 12 -8.22 11.50 18.83
C TRP A 12 -7.82 11.66 17.37
N PRO A 13 -8.69 11.29 16.41
CA PRO A 13 -8.38 11.43 15.00
C PRO A 13 -8.36 12.91 14.57
N ARG A 14 -7.67 13.23 13.48
CA ARG A 14 -7.56 14.61 12.97
C ARG A 14 -8.91 15.24 12.58
N PHE A 15 -9.88 14.42 12.20
CA PHE A 15 -11.24 14.86 11.89
C PHE A 15 -12.14 14.99 13.14
N HIS A 16 -11.61 14.77 14.34
CA HIS A 16 -12.37 14.92 15.58
C HIS A 16 -12.81 16.38 15.76
N VAL A 17 -14.07 16.60 16.15
CA VAL A 17 -14.71 17.91 16.16
C VAL A 17 -13.94 18.94 17.00
N THR A 18 -13.54 18.56 18.21
CA THR A 18 -12.75 19.43 19.11
C THR A 18 -11.41 19.80 18.49
N VAL A 19 -10.71 18.83 17.92
CA VAL A 19 -9.40 19.01 17.28
C VAL A 19 -9.52 19.93 16.06
N GLN A 20 -10.52 19.68 15.20
CA GLN A 20 -10.78 20.52 14.03
C GLN A 20 -11.14 21.96 14.42
N SER A 21 -11.93 22.14 15.48
CA SER A 21 -12.31 23.47 15.99
C SER A 21 -11.10 24.28 16.46
N SER A 22 -10.08 23.61 17.03
CA SER A 22 -8.84 24.24 17.45
C SER A 22 -7.92 24.61 16.28
N PHE A 23 -7.96 23.85 15.18
CA PHE A 23 -7.11 24.09 14.01
C PHE A 23 -7.69 25.04 12.97
N LYS A 24 -9.03 25.16 12.88
CA LYS A 24 -9.72 26.07 11.94
C LYS A 24 -9.21 27.52 11.97
N PRO A 25 -8.92 28.14 13.14
CA PRO A 25 -8.41 29.51 13.18
C PRO A 25 -7.00 29.70 12.61
N PHE A 26 -6.22 28.62 12.49
CA PHE A 26 -4.81 28.64 12.06
C PHE A 26 -4.61 27.98 10.70
N GLU A 27 -5.65 27.94 9.86
CA GLU A 27 -5.57 27.33 8.55
C GLU A 27 -4.61 28.10 7.65
N ALA A 28 -3.59 27.40 7.13
CA ALA A 28 -2.63 27.98 6.21
C ALA A 28 -3.27 28.21 4.84
N GLN A 29 -2.93 29.32 4.19
CA GLN A 29 -3.33 29.56 2.80
C GLN A 29 -2.63 28.56 1.89
N LEU A 30 -3.39 27.59 1.36
CA LEU A 30 -2.90 26.60 0.41
C LEU A 30 -3.16 27.08 -1.02
N VAL A 31 -2.10 27.20 -1.81
CA VAL A 31 -2.20 27.41 -3.26
C VAL A 31 -1.81 26.11 -3.94
N GLU A 32 -2.79 25.38 -4.46
CA GLU A 32 -2.55 24.14 -5.20
C GLU A 32 -2.23 24.45 -6.66
N LEU A 33 -1.03 24.06 -7.09
CA LEU A 33 -0.59 24.19 -8.47
C LEU A 33 -0.63 22.82 -9.14
N HIS A 34 -1.58 22.64 -10.07
CA HIS A 34 -1.67 21.43 -10.87
C HIS A 34 -0.70 21.51 -12.05
N VAL A 35 0.38 20.73 -11.98
CA VAL A 35 1.33 20.59 -13.09
C VAL A 35 0.96 19.32 -13.88
N PRO A 36 0.55 19.44 -15.15
CA PRO A 36 0.21 18.27 -15.95
C PRO A 36 1.46 17.46 -16.29
N LEU A 37 1.29 16.14 -16.35
CA LEU A 37 2.32 15.23 -16.84
C LEU A 37 2.41 15.35 -18.37
N SER A 38 3.63 15.27 -18.91
CA SER A 38 3.82 15.16 -20.36
C SER A 38 3.31 13.81 -20.89
N GLU A 39 2.88 13.76 -22.15
CA GLU A 39 2.38 12.51 -22.77
C GLU A 39 3.39 11.35 -22.68
N LYS A 40 4.68 11.64 -22.83
CA LYS A 40 5.76 10.65 -22.69
C LYS A 40 5.87 10.10 -21.27
N MET A 41 5.61 10.92 -20.26
CA MET A 41 5.63 10.50 -18.85
C MET A 41 4.42 9.62 -18.54
N ILE A 42 3.24 10.01 -19.03
CA ILE A 42 2.01 9.23 -18.86
C ILE A 42 2.19 7.85 -19.50
N SER A 43 2.66 7.78 -20.75
CA SER A 43 2.90 6.51 -21.44
C SER A 43 3.87 5.60 -20.66
N LYS A 44 4.98 6.16 -20.14
CA LYS A 44 5.92 5.39 -19.30
C LYS A 44 5.28 4.90 -18.00
N GLN A 45 4.53 5.75 -17.31
CA GLN A 45 3.85 5.41 -16.07
C GLN A 45 2.84 4.29 -16.30
N THR A 46 2.03 4.38 -17.35
CA THR A 46 1.04 3.34 -17.70
C THR A 46 1.72 2.01 -17.98
N ASN A 47 2.79 1.99 -18.79
CA ASN A 47 3.52 0.77 -19.09
C ASN A 47 4.12 0.11 -17.83
N ILE A 48 4.65 0.93 -16.91
CA ILE A 48 5.18 0.43 -15.63
C ILE A 48 4.04 -0.16 -14.78
N LEU A 49 2.91 0.53 -14.68
CA LEU A 49 1.74 0.03 -13.94
C LEU A 49 1.20 -1.27 -14.53
N ASP A 50 1.16 -1.40 -15.86
CA ASP A 50 0.73 -2.63 -16.54
C ASP A 50 1.68 -3.81 -16.25
N LEU A 51 2.99 -3.57 -16.23
CA LEU A 51 3.97 -4.57 -15.82
C LEU A 51 3.78 -4.99 -14.37
N MET A 52 3.58 -4.02 -13.46
CA MET A 52 3.31 -4.31 -12.04
C MET A 52 2.02 -5.14 -11.88
N ASN A 53 0.97 -4.83 -12.64
CA ASN A 53 -0.28 -5.59 -12.66
C ASN A 53 -0.06 -7.02 -13.12
N TYR A 54 0.71 -7.19 -14.19
CA TYR A 54 1.06 -8.51 -14.70
C TYR A 54 1.81 -9.35 -13.66
N LEU A 55 2.81 -8.79 -12.98
CA LEU A 55 3.58 -9.49 -11.95
C LEU A 55 2.69 -9.93 -10.77
N VAL A 56 1.79 -9.05 -10.31
CA VAL A 56 0.84 -9.38 -9.23
C VAL A 56 -0.10 -10.52 -9.66
N HIS A 57 -0.63 -10.48 -10.88
CA HIS A 57 -1.45 -11.56 -11.42
C HIS A 57 -0.68 -12.88 -11.53
N GLU A 58 0.58 -12.81 -11.94
CA GLU A 58 1.43 -13.98 -12.09
C GLU A 58 1.76 -14.63 -10.73
N ILE A 59 2.04 -13.82 -9.70
CA ILE A 59 2.22 -14.30 -8.32
C ILE A 59 0.96 -15.02 -7.83
N LYS A 60 -0.23 -14.45 -8.05
CA LYS A 60 -1.51 -15.07 -7.69
C LYS A 60 -1.77 -16.36 -8.46
N ARG A 61 -1.40 -16.41 -9.76
CA ARG A 61 -1.58 -17.59 -10.61
C ARG A 61 -0.73 -18.77 -10.13
N ILE A 62 0.51 -18.51 -9.73
CA ILE A 62 1.45 -19.53 -9.27
C ILE A 62 1.05 -20.04 -7.87
N ASN A 63 0.57 -19.16 -6.98
CA ASN A 63 0.28 -19.48 -5.59
C ASN A 63 -1.24 -19.56 -5.31
N ARG A 64 -1.94 -20.49 -5.98
CA ARG A 64 -3.40 -20.66 -5.85
C ARG A 64 -3.88 -21.08 -4.45
N THR A 65 -3.01 -21.66 -3.65
CA THR A 65 -3.31 -22.16 -2.30
C THR A 65 -3.24 -21.07 -1.23
N VAL A 66 -2.77 -19.87 -1.59
CA VAL A 66 -2.56 -18.76 -0.68
C VAL A 66 -3.59 -17.69 -0.98
N ASP A 67 -4.35 -17.30 0.03
CA ASP A 67 -5.27 -16.20 -0.07
C ASP A 67 -4.49 -14.87 -0.08
N LEU A 68 -4.24 -14.36 -1.29
CA LEU A 68 -3.45 -13.16 -1.55
C LEU A 68 -4.35 -11.95 -1.84
N GLU A 69 -5.53 -11.87 -1.21
CA GLU A 69 -6.44 -10.72 -1.32
C GLU A 69 -5.78 -9.38 -0.98
N VAL A 70 -4.78 -9.38 -0.09
CA VAL A 70 -4.05 -8.17 0.33
C VAL A 70 -3.07 -7.66 -0.75
N ILE A 71 -2.66 -8.51 -1.70
CA ILE A 71 -1.78 -8.10 -2.80
C ILE A 71 -2.65 -7.47 -3.90
N THR A 72 -2.95 -6.18 -3.74
CA THR A 72 -3.60 -5.35 -4.75
C THR A 72 -2.61 -4.31 -5.28
N ILE A 73 -2.89 -3.82 -6.48
CA ILE A 73 -2.08 -2.82 -7.20
C ILE A 73 -1.95 -1.54 -6.36
N GLU A 74 -3.05 -1.14 -5.72
CA GLU A 74 -3.13 0.03 -4.83
C GLU A 74 -2.18 -0.11 -3.62
N ASN A 75 -2.07 -1.31 -3.07
CA ASN A 75 -1.11 -1.61 -2.00
C ASN A 75 0.33 -1.67 -2.53
N TYR A 76 0.53 -2.09 -3.77
CA TYR A 76 1.86 -2.22 -4.39
C TYR A 76 2.48 -0.87 -4.78
N VAL A 77 1.67 0.11 -5.20
CA VAL A 77 2.13 1.47 -5.54
C VAL A 77 2.50 2.28 -4.29
N THR A 78 2.02 1.89 -3.12
CA THR A 78 2.30 2.59 -1.85
C THR A 78 3.73 2.31 -1.36
N LYS A 79 4.38 3.32 -0.76
CA LYS A 79 5.77 3.27 -0.22
C LYS A 79 6.09 2.10 0.75
N LYS A 80 5.08 1.36 1.23
CA LYS A 80 5.21 0.21 2.15
C LYS A 80 4.91 -1.14 1.50
N SER A 81 4.80 -1.20 0.17
CA SER A 81 4.44 -2.40 -0.58
C SER A 81 5.35 -3.59 -0.30
N HIS A 82 6.66 -3.40 -0.35
CA HIS A 82 7.64 -4.46 -0.10
C HIS A 82 7.53 -5.04 1.32
N THR A 83 7.26 -4.20 2.33
CA THR A 83 7.13 -4.68 3.72
C THR A 83 5.87 -5.52 3.89
N ILE A 84 4.75 -5.13 3.27
CA ILE A 84 3.50 -5.89 3.33
C ILE A 84 3.67 -7.22 2.59
N LEU A 85 4.29 -7.20 1.41
CA LEU A 85 4.59 -8.40 0.65
C LEU A 85 5.51 -9.36 1.41
N GLN A 86 6.59 -8.86 2.00
CA GLN A 86 7.49 -9.67 2.83
C GLN A 86 6.75 -10.30 4.00
N ILE A 87 5.97 -9.54 4.78
CA ILE A 87 5.22 -10.09 5.91
C ILE A 87 4.27 -11.22 5.48
N GLN A 88 3.58 -11.06 4.35
CA GLN A 88 2.64 -12.06 3.86
C GLN A 88 3.36 -13.30 3.29
N LEU A 89 4.45 -13.09 2.56
CA LEU A 89 5.20 -14.16 1.90
C LEU A 89 6.14 -14.91 2.86
N ASP A 90 6.64 -14.25 3.91
CA ASP A 90 7.49 -14.85 4.94
C ASP A 90 6.73 -15.93 5.72
N CYS A 91 5.43 -15.71 5.97
CA CYS A 91 4.56 -16.71 6.62
C CYS A 91 4.45 -18.03 5.85
N ILE A 92 4.69 -18.00 4.53
CA ILE A 92 4.56 -19.14 3.63
C ILE A 92 5.85 -19.42 2.83
N TRP A 93 6.98 -18.85 3.24
CA TRP A 93 8.22 -18.81 2.44
C TRP A 93 8.70 -20.19 1.97
N TYR A 94 8.47 -21.22 2.79
CA TYR A 94 8.85 -22.61 2.50
C TYR A 94 7.93 -23.30 1.49
N GLN A 95 6.71 -22.81 1.31
CA GLN A 95 5.72 -23.33 0.35
C GLN A 95 5.78 -22.62 -1.01
N LEU A 96 6.49 -21.47 -1.08
CA LEU A 96 6.64 -20.70 -2.31
C LEU A 96 7.57 -21.37 -3.30
N ASN A 97 7.14 -21.37 -4.57
CA ASN A 97 7.95 -21.87 -5.68
C ASN A 97 9.15 -20.94 -5.95
N SER A 98 10.23 -21.49 -6.53
CA SER A 98 11.46 -20.72 -6.84
C SER A 98 11.19 -19.55 -7.79
N GLN A 99 10.24 -19.70 -8.71
CA GLN A 99 9.79 -18.65 -9.62
C GLN A 99 9.16 -17.45 -8.89
N THR A 100 8.34 -17.70 -7.86
CA THR A 100 7.75 -16.60 -7.06
C THR A 100 8.82 -15.86 -6.26
N LYS A 101 9.82 -16.58 -5.73
CA LYS A 101 10.93 -15.96 -5.00
C LYS A 101 11.77 -15.04 -5.90
N LEU A 102 11.94 -15.41 -7.17
CA LEU A 102 12.60 -14.56 -8.17
C LEU A 102 11.79 -13.30 -8.46
N ILE A 103 10.49 -13.43 -8.69
CA ILE A 103 9.60 -12.29 -8.98
C ILE A 103 9.51 -11.32 -7.80
N VAL A 104 9.61 -11.81 -6.56
CA VAL A 104 9.56 -10.97 -5.34
C VAL A 104 10.89 -10.24 -5.10
N ALA A 105 11.99 -10.75 -5.65
CA ALA A 105 13.31 -10.13 -5.55
C ALA A 105 13.58 -9.07 -6.63
N ASP A 106 12.80 -9.09 -7.72
CA ASP A 106 12.78 -8.11 -8.81
C ASP A 106 11.99 -6.85 -8.41
#